data_AF-A0ABD0PLZ6-F1
#
_entry.id   AF-A0ABD0PLZ6-F1
#
_cell.length_a   1.000
_cell.length_b   1.000
_cell.length_c   1.000
_cell.angle_alpha   90.00
_cell.angle_beta   90.00
_cell.angle_gamma   90.00
#
_symmetry.space_group_name_H-M   'P 1'
#
loop_
_entity.id
_entity.type
_entity.pdbx_description
1 polymer ?
#
loop_
_entity_poly.entity_id
_entity_poly.type
_entity_poly.pdbx_seq_one_letter_code
_entity_poly.pdbx_strand_id
1 'polypeptide(L)'
;MDIFSGKYKVLIIFDGLDECHFPLNFQSNEILQDATKEASVDVLLTNLIAGNLLPSAFIWITSRPAAADLIPSECVHRLTEVRGFGEPEKVQYFRKRFRDQILAEKIISHLKSSRSLYIMCHIPVFCWISATVLEKMLSEAESGEIPKTLTQMFTHFLIIQSKIKHDKDYERKVNTEDMILKLGKLAFQQLVNHNAIFYEEDLKECGIDVTEASVYSGLCTQIFREEFGLHSRKIYCFVHLSIQEHLAALYVHHTFTTQNINVFDQITEPSQEATNTQIPIFDLHQKAVDETLHNRNRHLGLFLRFLLGFSLESNQTLLKVLLSQTESKYHNLEKTVEYIKKKIEEHPTSEKFINLFHCLSDLGDSSLVEQIQRYLNQRALTTAKLTPLQWSAVVFVLLTSENLDVFELKAYAWKTSCAQMVRVLLRLVPVIKAYKSVR
;
A
#
# COMPACT_ATOMS: atom_id res chain seq x y z
N MET A 1 28.13 -30.62 -2.26
CA MET A 1 27.59 -31.00 -0.94
C MET A 1 26.43 -31.93 -1.17
N ASP A 2 26.41 -33.10 -0.52
CA ASP A 2 25.25 -33.98 -0.58
C ASP A 2 24.25 -33.60 0.53
N ILE A 3 23.30 -32.73 0.17
CA ILE A 3 22.24 -32.25 1.07
C ILE A 3 21.20 -33.34 1.39
N PHE A 4 21.20 -34.45 0.65
CA PHE A 4 20.30 -35.60 0.86
C PHE A 4 20.85 -36.60 1.86
N SER A 5 22.15 -36.54 2.17
CA SER A 5 22.82 -37.45 3.12
C SER A 5 22.34 -37.35 4.58
N GLY A 6 21.43 -36.42 4.91
CA GLY A 6 20.93 -36.17 6.28
C GLY A 6 21.99 -35.64 7.26
N LYS A 7 23.25 -35.47 6.81
CA LYS A 7 24.37 -34.98 7.63
C LYS A 7 24.28 -33.49 7.92
N TYR A 8 23.52 -32.75 7.14
CA TYR A 8 23.41 -31.29 7.22
C TYR A 8 22.00 -30.89 7.62
N LYS A 9 21.91 -29.86 8.47
CA LYS A 9 20.64 -29.17 8.72
C LYS A 9 20.44 -28.16 7.60
N VAL A 10 19.45 -28.40 6.75
CA VAL A 10 19.12 -27.55 5.62
C VAL A 10 17.99 -26.60 6.02
N LEU A 11 18.12 -25.31 5.69
CA LEU A 11 17.05 -24.32 5.76
C LEU A 11 16.84 -23.78 4.35
N ILE A 12 15.61 -23.85 3.86
CA ILE A 12 15.18 -23.29 2.58
C ILE A 12 14.27 -22.10 2.90
N ILE A 13 14.57 -20.95 2.31
CA ILE A 13 13.77 -19.74 2.48
C ILE A 13 13.12 -19.41 1.13
N PHE A 14 11.79 -19.41 1.11
CA PHE A 14 11.01 -18.93 -0.02
C PHE A 14 10.51 -17.53 0.33
N ASP A 15 11.05 -16.51 -0.33
CA ASP A 15 10.68 -15.12 -0.09
C ASP A 15 9.63 -14.68 -1.12
N GLY A 16 8.45 -14.25 -0.66
CA GLY A 16 7.39 -13.70 -1.51
C GLY A 16 6.50 -14.73 -2.19
N LEU A 17 5.83 -15.62 -1.43
CA LEU A 17 4.90 -16.60 -1.99
C LEU A 17 3.78 -15.98 -2.85
N ASP A 18 3.33 -14.79 -2.49
CA ASP A 18 2.30 -14.04 -3.23
C ASP A 18 2.74 -13.60 -4.64
N GLU A 19 4.03 -13.68 -4.95
CA GLU A 19 4.59 -13.46 -6.29
C GLU A 19 4.79 -14.78 -7.05
N CYS A 20 4.44 -15.92 -6.44
CA CYS A 20 4.52 -17.22 -7.09
C CYS A 20 3.40 -17.36 -8.13
N HIS A 21 3.78 -17.48 -9.40
CA HIS A 21 2.85 -17.70 -10.51
C HIS A 21 2.53 -19.18 -10.76
N PHE A 22 3.16 -20.10 -10.02
CA PHE A 22 2.88 -21.52 -10.17
C PHE A 22 1.54 -21.88 -9.51
N PRO A 23 0.78 -22.85 -10.05
CA PRO A 23 -0.50 -23.25 -9.50
C PRO A 23 -0.43 -23.78 -8.07
N LEU A 24 0.73 -24.33 -7.66
CA LEU A 24 0.95 -24.99 -6.37
C LEU A 24 -0.14 -26.02 -6.09
N ASN A 25 -0.45 -26.86 -7.07
CA ASN A 25 -1.55 -27.81 -6.95
C ASN A 25 -1.11 -29.08 -6.19
N PHE A 26 -1.09 -28.99 -4.87
CA PHE A 26 -0.70 -30.08 -3.96
C PHE A 26 -1.49 -31.38 -4.15
N GLN A 27 -2.70 -31.33 -4.75
CA GLN A 27 -3.53 -32.51 -4.98
C GLN A 27 -3.26 -33.21 -6.31
N SER A 28 -2.94 -32.45 -7.36
CA SER A 28 -2.76 -33.02 -8.71
C SER A 28 -1.30 -33.22 -9.10
N ASN A 29 -0.37 -32.49 -8.45
CA ASN A 29 1.05 -32.67 -8.71
C ASN A 29 1.50 -34.07 -8.30
N GLU A 30 2.39 -34.64 -9.11
CA GLU A 30 2.96 -35.96 -8.85
C GLU A 30 3.76 -35.96 -7.55
N ILE A 31 3.65 -37.05 -6.78
CA ILE A 31 4.44 -37.23 -5.56
C ILE A 31 5.86 -37.63 -5.95
N LEU A 32 6.81 -36.78 -5.59
CA LEU A 32 8.22 -36.96 -5.89
C LEU A 32 8.99 -37.25 -4.59
N GLN A 33 9.58 -38.45 -4.51
CA GLN A 33 10.42 -38.88 -3.38
C GLN A 33 11.89 -39.03 -3.78
N ASP A 34 12.15 -39.20 -5.07
CA ASP A 34 13.49 -39.34 -5.63
C ASP A 34 13.99 -37.99 -6.13
N ALA A 35 14.98 -37.43 -5.44
CA ALA A 35 15.56 -36.14 -5.77
C ALA A 35 16.42 -36.12 -7.04
N THR A 36 16.70 -37.28 -7.64
CA THR A 36 17.46 -37.37 -8.89
C THR A 36 16.57 -37.27 -10.13
N LYS A 37 15.25 -37.35 -9.96
CA LYS A 37 14.29 -37.24 -11.07
C LYS A 37 14.05 -35.79 -11.46
N GLU A 38 14.08 -35.54 -12.75
CA GLU A 38 13.68 -34.26 -13.33
C GLU A 38 12.17 -34.07 -13.19
N ALA A 39 11.76 -32.88 -12.75
CA ALA A 39 10.36 -32.49 -12.60
C ALA A 39 10.22 -30.98 -12.81
N SER A 40 8.99 -30.51 -12.99
CA SER A 40 8.72 -29.08 -13.08
C SER A 40 8.97 -28.38 -11.73
N VAL A 41 9.23 -27.07 -11.76
CA VAL A 41 9.42 -26.28 -10.54
C VAL A 41 8.19 -26.34 -9.62
N ASP A 42 6.98 -26.33 -10.19
CA ASP A 42 5.73 -26.45 -9.43
C ASP A 42 5.64 -27.80 -8.67
N VAL A 43 6.03 -28.90 -9.32
CA VAL A 43 6.10 -30.23 -8.70
C VAL A 43 7.17 -30.25 -7.61
N LEU A 44 8.35 -29.67 -7.86
CA LEU A 44 9.42 -29.60 -6.85
C LEU A 44 9.00 -28.80 -5.61
N LEU A 45 8.38 -27.63 -5.81
CA LEU A 45 7.92 -26.75 -4.72
C LEU A 45 6.87 -27.45 -3.85
N THR A 46 5.84 -28.02 -4.47
CA THR A 46 4.77 -28.73 -3.75
C THR A 46 5.31 -29.92 -2.94
N ASN A 47 6.26 -30.69 -3.51
CA ASN A 47 6.86 -31.83 -2.81
C ASN A 47 7.86 -31.42 -1.72
N LEU A 48 8.59 -30.33 -1.86
CA LEU A 48 9.42 -29.77 -0.80
C LEU A 48 8.55 -29.31 0.38
N ILE A 49 7.51 -28.52 0.09
CA ILE A 49 6.62 -27.95 1.12
C ILE A 49 5.83 -29.05 1.84
N ALA A 50 5.36 -30.08 1.10
CA ALA A 50 4.69 -31.24 1.68
C ALA A 50 5.64 -32.19 2.42
N GLY A 51 6.96 -32.01 2.30
CA GLY A 51 7.96 -32.87 2.94
C GLY A 51 8.21 -34.21 2.23
N ASN A 52 7.73 -34.39 1.00
CA ASN A 52 8.04 -35.57 0.18
C ASN A 52 9.49 -35.55 -0.32
N LEU A 53 10.01 -34.34 -0.55
CA LEU A 53 11.43 -34.08 -0.82
C LEU A 53 12.07 -33.39 0.37
N LEU A 54 13.27 -33.85 0.74
CA LEU A 54 14.05 -33.29 1.85
C LEU A 54 13.23 -33.16 3.15
N PRO A 55 12.64 -34.25 3.69
CA PRO A 55 11.76 -34.20 4.86
C PRO A 55 12.41 -33.64 6.14
N SER A 56 13.75 -33.61 6.19
CA SER A 56 14.52 -33.06 7.32
C SER A 56 14.90 -31.59 7.15
N ALA A 57 14.56 -30.96 6.02
CA ALA A 57 14.81 -29.54 5.79
C ALA A 57 13.78 -28.69 6.53
N PHE A 58 14.25 -27.56 7.07
CA PHE A 58 13.37 -26.50 7.54
C PHE A 58 13.00 -25.62 6.36
N ILE A 59 11.73 -25.23 6.29
CA ILE A 59 11.24 -24.32 5.25
C ILE A 59 10.67 -23.09 5.94
N TRP A 60 11.12 -21.91 5.52
CA TRP A 60 10.54 -20.62 5.91
C TRP A 60 10.00 -19.94 4.66
N ILE A 61 8.69 -19.72 4.65
CA ILE A 61 8.00 -18.99 3.59
C ILE A 61 7.59 -17.61 4.09
N THR A 62 7.91 -16.55 3.35
CA THR A 62 7.31 -15.22 3.55
C THR A 62 6.17 -15.04 2.55
N SER A 63 5.09 -14.38 2.96
CA SER A 63 3.90 -14.21 2.14
C SER A 63 3.07 -13.03 2.64
N ARG A 64 2.39 -12.33 1.73
CA ARG A 64 1.20 -11.55 2.10
C ARG A 64 0.11 -12.48 2.66
N PRO A 65 -0.72 -12.03 3.62
CA PRO A 65 -1.77 -12.86 4.21
C PRO A 65 -2.73 -13.48 3.18
N ALA A 66 -3.05 -12.74 2.12
CA ALA A 66 -3.97 -13.20 1.08
C ALA A 66 -3.48 -14.42 0.28
N ALA A 67 -2.17 -14.68 0.25
CA ALA A 67 -1.58 -15.82 -0.44
C ALA A 67 -1.17 -16.95 0.52
N ALA A 68 -1.27 -16.74 1.84
CA ALA A 68 -0.87 -17.75 2.82
C ALA A 68 -1.73 -19.03 2.70
N ASP A 69 -3.00 -18.88 2.32
CA ASP A 69 -3.96 -19.99 2.13
C ASP A 69 -3.65 -20.85 0.89
N LEU A 70 -2.69 -20.46 0.04
CA LEU A 70 -2.19 -21.32 -1.03
C LEU A 70 -1.45 -22.54 -0.49
N ILE A 71 -0.90 -22.44 0.73
CA ILE A 71 -0.23 -23.55 1.39
C ILE A 71 -1.23 -24.30 2.27
N PRO A 72 -1.39 -25.62 2.08
CA PRO A 72 -2.27 -26.42 2.92
C PRO A 72 -1.85 -26.33 4.39
N SER A 73 -2.83 -26.12 5.28
CA SER A 73 -2.59 -25.91 6.72
C SER A 73 -1.82 -27.07 7.37
N GLU A 74 -1.98 -28.28 6.86
CA GLU A 74 -1.28 -29.50 7.26
C GLU A 74 0.23 -29.45 7.00
N CYS A 75 0.70 -28.61 6.07
CA CYS A 75 2.11 -28.39 5.79
C CYS A 75 2.72 -27.30 6.71
N VAL A 76 1.90 -26.59 7.50
CA VAL A 76 2.32 -25.42 8.28
C VAL A 76 2.51 -25.77 9.76
N HIS A 77 3.76 -25.91 10.18
CA HIS A 77 4.12 -26.17 11.57
C HIS A 77 4.00 -24.93 12.48
N ARG A 78 4.29 -23.74 11.92
CA ARG A 78 4.26 -22.48 12.66
C ARG A 78 3.90 -21.34 11.72
N LEU A 79 2.91 -20.55 12.12
CA LEU A 79 2.56 -19.29 11.47
C LEU A 79 3.00 -18.13 12.36
N THR A 80 3.60 -17.09 11.78
CA THR A 80 4.00 -15.87 12.50
C THR A 80 3.61 -14.65 11.68
N GLU A 81 2.81 -13.78 12.27
CA GLU A 81 2.38 -12.53 11.65
C GLU A 81 3.38 -11.42 11.96
N VAL A 82 3.99 -10.85 10.92
CA VAL A 82 4.89 -9.70 11.05
C VAL A 82 4.05 -8.43 11.02
N ARG A 83 3.81 -7.85 12.20
CA ARG A 83 2.91 -6.69 12.37
C ARG A 83 3.59 -5.34 12.14
N GLY A 84 4.92 -5.24 12.08
CA GLY A 84 5.63 -3.96 11.93
C GLY A 84 6.05 -3.32 13.27
N PHE A 85 6.23 -2.00 13.30
CA PHE A 85 6.77 -1.25 14.43
C PHE A 85 5.70 -0.79 15.41
N GLY A 86 5.83 -1.16 16.69
CA GLY A 86 5.11 -0.50 17.76
C GLY A 86 5.65 0.89 18.04
N GLU A 87 5.00 1.58 18.98
CA GLU A 87 5.40 2.92 19.43
C GLU A 87 6.89 3.06 19.81
N PRO A 88 7.48 2.17 20.62
CA PRO A 88 8.90 2.30 20.96
C PRO A 88 9.80 2.04 19.75
N GLU A 89 9.45 1.09 18.87
CA GLU A 89 10.25 0.77 17.68
C GLU A 89 10.27 1.91 16.67
N LYS A 90 9.13 2.61 16.47
CA LYS A 90 9.06 3.82 15.60
C LYS A 90 10.07 4.87 16.04
N VAL A 91 10.04 5.24 17.33
CA VAL A 91 10.95 6.25 17.89
C VAL A 91 12.40 5.79 17.82
N GLN A 92 12.67 4.51 18.13
CA GLN A 92 14.02 3.95 18.04
C GLN A 92 14.57 3.96 16.62
N TYR A 93 13.73 3.70 15.61
CA TYR A 93 14.14 3.75 14.21
C TYR A 93 14.73 5.12 13.87
N PHE A 94 14.01 6.21 14.14
CA PHE A 94 14.47 7.56 13.79
C PHE A 94 15.71 7.97 14.59
N ARG A 95 15.78 7.66 15.89
CA ARG A 95 16.97 7.92 16.72
C ARG A 95 18.22 7.18 16.23
N LYS A 96 18.06 5.94 15.75
CA LYS A 96 19.16 5.14 15.18
C LYS A 96 19.55 5.59 13.77
N ARG A 97 18.59 6.07 12.98
CA ARG A 97 18.80 6.48 11.58
C ARG A 97 19.59 7.78 11.44
N PHE A 98 19.47 8.70 12.39
CA PHE A 98 20.14 10.01 12.33
C PHE A 98 21.23 10.14 13.38
N ARG A 99 22.41 10.62 12.96
CA ARG A 99 23.50 10.95 13.89
C ARG A 99 23.16 12.19 14.72
N ASP A 100 22.57 13.20 14.08
CA ASP A 100 22.07 14.40 14.75
C ASP A 100 20.77 14.09 15.51
N GLN A 101 20.88 14.05 16.84
CA GLN A 101 19.75 13.76 17.72
C GLN A 101 18.74 14.92 17.79
N ILE A 102 19.15 16.17 17.54
CA ILE A 102 18.22 17.31 17.49
C ILE A 102 17.32 17.17 16.26
N LEU A 103 17.90 16.82 15.11
CA LEU A 103 17.13 16.52 13.90
C LEU A 103 16.20 15.33 14.11
N ALA A 104 16.68 14.24 14.73
CA ALA A 104 15.86 13.08 15.04
C ALA A 104 14.63 13.43 15.88
N GLU A 105 14.81 14.20 16.97
CA GLU A 105 13.70 14.61 17.83
C GLU A 105 12.73 15.58 17.12
N LYS A 106 13.22 16.47 16.25
CA LYS A 106 12.35 17.31 15.40
C LYS A 106 11.48 16.46 14.46
N ILE A 107 12.08 15.46 13.81
CA ILE A 107 11.36 14.53 12.91
C ILE A 107 10.30 13.75 13.67
N ILE A 108 10.65 13.20 14.84
CA ILE A 108 9.73 12.45 15.70
C ILE A 108 8.57 13.35 16.14
N SER A 109 8.86 14.59 16.56
CA SER A 109 7.84 15.56 16.97
C SER A 109 6.89 15.90 15.82
N HIS A 110 7.44 16.17 14.62
CA HIS A 110 6.64 16.46 13.43
C HIS A 110 5.72 15.29 13.08
N LEU A 111 6.25 14.06 13.02
CA LEU A 111 5.44 12.88 12.73
C LEU A 111 4.33 12.71 13.77
N LYS A 112 4.64 12.80 15.08
CA LYS A 112 3.63 12.72 16.14
C LYS A 112 2.55 13.79 16.06
N SER A 113 2.87 14.97 15.51
CA SER A 113 1.88 16.03 15.29
C SER A 113 0.87 15.68 14.18
N SER A 114 1.24 14.79 13.24
CA SER A 114 0.36 14.28 12.18
C SER A 114 0.00 12.83 12.45
N ARG A 115 -1.18 12.63 13.06
CA ARG A 115 -1.70 11.29 13.38
C ARG A 115 -1.70 10.34 12.19
N SER A 116 -2.07 10.82 10.99
CA SER A 116 -2.09 10.01 9.76
C SER A 116 -0.69 9.51 9.40
N LEU A 117 0.31 10.39 9.36
CA LEU A 117 1.70 10.02 9.03
C LEU A 117 2.33 9.11 10.09
N TYR A 118 2.03 9.35 11.36
CA TYR A 118 2.58 8.57 12.46
C TYR A 118 2.01 7.15 12.56
N ILE A 119 0.71 6.97 12.26
CA ILE A 119 0.08 5.65 12.16
C ILE A 119 0.76 4.86 11.03
N MET A 120 1.00 5.49 9.88
CA MET A 120 1.65 4.84 8.75
C MET A 120 3.06 4.35 9.10
N CYS A 121 3.82 5.07 9.94
CA CYS A 121 5.13 4.62 10.43
C CYS A 121 5.12 3.28 11.20
N HIS A 122 3.95 2.67 11.44
CA HIS A 122 3.86 1.26 11.81
C HIS A 122 4.50 0.33 10.78
N ILE A 123 4.42 0.67 9.48
CA ILE A 123 5.05 -0.07 8.40
C ILE A 123 6.46 0.49 8.18
N PRO A 124 7.54 -0.30 8.33
CA PRO A 124 8.92 0.19 8.29
C PRO A 124 9.31 1.00 7.04
N VAL A 125 8.77 0.67 5.87
CA VAL A 125 9.04 1.43 4.63
C VAL A 125 8.57 2.88 4.73
N PHE A 126 7.49 3.16 5.45
CA PHE A 126 6.99 4.52 5.66
C PHE A 126 7.88 5.30 6.64
N CYS A 127 8.55 4.63 7.58
CA CYS A 127 9.62 5.25 8.37
C CYS A 127 10.81 5.63 7.48
N TRP A 128 11.20 4.78 6.55
CA TRP A 128 12.29 5.06 5.61
C TRP A 128 11.99 6.22 4.66
N ILE A 129 10.79 6.26 4.07
CA ILE A 129 10.34 7.37 3.23
C ILE A 129 10.29 8.67 4.04
N SER A 130 9.64 8.65 5.22
CA SER A 130 9.53 9.83 6.08
C SER A 130 10.89 10.34 6.55
N ALA A 131 11.80 9.42 6.90
CA ALA A 131 13.17 9.78 7.27
C ALA A 131 13.90 10.47 6.11
N THR A 132 13.81 9.92 4.90
CA THR A 132 14.47 10.48 3.70
C THR A 132 13.96 11.89 3.38
N VAL A 133 12.64 12.07 3.42
CA VAL A 133 12.01 13.36 3.10
C VAL A 133 12.29 14.40 4.18
N LEU A 134 12.05 14.05 5.45
CA LEU A 134 12.16 15.01 6.54
C LEU A 134 13.63 15.32 6.87
N GLU A 135 14.58 14.40 6.61
CA GLU A 135 16.01 14.71 6.68
C GLU A 135 16.34 15.86 5.73
N LYS A 136 15.96 15.76 4.45
CA LYS A 136 16.23 16.81 3.46
C LYS A 136 15.58 18.14 3.83
N MET A 137 14.30 18.12 4.20
CA MET A 137 13.52 19.33 4.43
C MET A 137 13.79 20.03 5.77
N LEU A 138 14.26 19.30 6.80
CA LEU A 138 14.55 19.88 8.12
C LEU A 138 16.04 20.14 8.36
N SER A 139 16.94 19.52 7.57
CA SER A 139 18.39 19.75 7.68
C SER A 139 18.88 20.87 6.76
N GLU A 140 18.21 21.12 5.64
CA GLU A 140 18.56 22.18 4.71
C GLU A 140 17.68 23.40 4.92
N ALA A 141 18.19 24.60 4.61
CA ALA A 141 17.40 25.83 4.58
C ALA A 141 16.43 25.86 3.37
N GLU A 142 15.91 24.71 2.94
CA GLU A 142 14.85 24.63 1.94
C GLU A 142 13.57 25.21 2.59
N SER A 143 13.13 26.38 2.13
CA SER A 143 11.98 27.13 2.64
C SER A 143 10.62 26.51 2.28
N GLY A 144 10.58 25.19 2.03
CA GLY A 144 9.39 24.47 1.63
C GLY A 144 8.47 24.14 2.80
N GLU A 145 7.16 24.00 2.55
CA GLU A 145 6.22 23.55 3.57
C GLU A 145 6.48 22.07 3.91
N ILE A 146 6.69 21.77 5.20
CA ILE A 146 6.94 20.39 5.65
C ILE A 146 5.68 19.53 5.39
N PRO A 147 5.81 18.31 4.82
CA PRO A 147 4.68 17.47 4.46
C PRO A 147 3.82 17.12 5.66
N LYS A 148 2.50 17.37 5.56
CA LYS A 148 1.51 17.05 6.59
C LYS A 148 0.65 15.85 6.21
N THR A 149 0.52 15.58 4.92
CA THR A 149 -0.29 14.49 4.38
C THR A 149 0.57 13.41 3.72
N LEU A 150 -0.02 12.22 3.55
CA LEU A 150 0.64 11.09 2.87
C LEU A 150 1.02 11.45 1.43
N THR A 151 0.12 12.10 0.69
CA THR A 151 0.36 12.50 -0.70
C THR A 151 1.52 13.50 -0.80
N GLN A 152 1.58 14.50 0.10
CA GLN A 152 2.72 15.41 0.15
C GLN A 152 4.03 14.65 0.43
N MET A 153 4.02 13.74 1.41
CA MET A 153 5.22 12.98 1.80
C MET A 153 5.78 12.19 0.60
N PHE A 154 4.92 11.48 -0.11
CA PHE A 154 5.34 10.69 -1.28
C PHE A 154 5.73 11.56 -2.48
N THR A 155 5.06 12.68 -2.69
CA THR A 155 5.40 13.59 -3.78
C THR A 155 6.77 14.25 -3.53
N HIS A 156 7.07 14.65 -2.29
CA HIS A 156 8.40 15.12 -1.91
C HIS A 156 9.46 14.03 -2.05
N PHE A 157 9.15 12.79 -1.66
CA PHE A 157 10.04 11.66 -1.89
C PHE A 157 10.37 11.50 -3.38
N LEU A 158 9.37 11.58 -4.26
CA LEU A 158 9.55 11.53 -5.70
C LEU A 158 10.42 12.69 -6.23
N ILE A 159 10.21 13.92 -5.73
CA ILE A 159 11.05 15.09 -6.05
C ILE A 159 12.51 14.86 -5.63
N ILE A 160 12.75 14.28 -4.46
CA ILE A 160 14.10 13.99 -3.98
C ILE A 160 14.77 12.94 -4.88
N GLN A 161 14.05 11.86 -5.21
CA GLN A 161 14.58 10.81 -6.09
C GLN A 161 14.88 11.34 -7.49
N SER A 162 14.06 12.26 -8.00
CA SER A 162 14.26 12.87 -9.31
C SER A 162 15.48 13.80 -9.36
N LYS A 163 15.81 14.48 -8.25
CA LYS A 163 17.03 15.29 -8.11
C LYS A 163 18.30 14.43 -7.98
N ILE A 164 18.27 13.34 -7.21
CA ILE A 164 19.43 12.44 -7.02
C ILE A 164 19.92 11.86 -8.36
N LYS A 165 18.99 11.62 -9.31
CA LYS A 165 19.34 11.24 -10.68
C LYS A 165 20.25 12.26 -11.37
N HIS A 166 19.96 13.56 -11.24
CA HIS A 166 20.69 14.60 -11.95
C HIS A 166 22.17 14.68 -11.54
N ASP A 167 22.51 14.29 -10.31
CA ASP A 167 23.90 14.35 -9.80
C ASP A 167 24.76 13.13 -10.21
N LYS A 168 24.15 12.01 -10.61
CA LYS A 168 24.87 10.76 -10.91
C LYS A 168 25.12 10.49 -12.39
N ASP A 169 24.50 11.25 -13.30
CA ASP A 169 24.56 10.97 -14.73
C ASP A 169 24.89 12.25 -15.52
N TYR A 170 26.15 12.39 -15.96
CA TYR A 170 26.65 13.57 -16.69
C TYR A 170 26.33 13.54 -18.20
N GLU A 171 25.76 12.47 -18.75
CA GLU A 171 25.76 12.27 -20.21
C GLU A 171 24.39 12.10 -20.89
N ARG A 172 23.29 11.87 -20.16
CA ARG A 172 21.95 11.74 -20.77
C ARG A 172 20.93 12.72 -20.21
N LYS A 173 20.56 13.71 -21.03
CA LYS A 173 19.42 14.61 -20.81
C LYS A 173 18.08 13.87 -20.97
N VAL A 174 17.81 12.87 -20.13
CA VAL A 174 16.48 12.27 -20.04
C VAL A 174 15.57 13.28 -19.35
N ASN A 175 14.50 13.69 -20.03
CA ASN A 175 13.50 14.58 -19.44
C ASN A 175 12.86 13.89 -18.22
N THR A 176 13.09 14.45 -17.03
CA THR A 176 12.63 13.90 -15.76
C THR A 176 11.10 13.84 -15.67
N GLU A 177 10.40 14.83 -16.25
CA GLU A 177 8.93 14.87 -16.29
C GLU A 177 8.37 13.71 -17.14
N ASP A 178 8.89 13.54 -18.36
CA ASP A 178 8.50 12.46 -19.28
C ASP A 178 8.71 11.08 -18.64
N MET A 179 9.86 10.86 -18.00
CA MET A 179 10.17 9.59 -17.37
C MET A 179 9.30 9.29 -16.16
N ILE A 180 8.95 10.29 -15.33
CA ILE A 180 8.00 10.12 -14.22
C ILE A 180 6.62 9.71 -14.76
N LEU A 181 6.16 10.33 -15.85
CA LEU A 181 4.88 9.98 -16.48
C LEU A 181 4.89 8.57 -17.06
N LYS A 182 5.97 8.18 -17.75
CA LYS A 182 6.12 6.81 -18.26
C LYS A 182 6.15 5.77 -17.15
N LEU A 183 6.89 6.03 -16.06
CA LEU A 183 6.89 5.18 -14.87
C LEU A 183 5.51 5.13 -14.20
N GLY A 184 4.77 6.24 -14.18
CA GLY A 184 3.41 6.31 -13.68
C GLY A 184 2.42 5.50 -14.53
N LYS A 185 2.55 5.55 -15.86
CA LYS A 185 1.78 4.71 -16.79
C LYS A 185 2.05 3.22 -16.54
N LEU A 186 3.33 2.83 -16.46
CA LEU A 186 3.73 1.46 -16.14
C LEU A 186 3.17 1.04 -14.79
N ALA A 187 3.32 1.88 -13.75
CA ALA A 187 2.83 1.61 -12.42
C ALA A 187 1.32 1.35 -12.42
N PHE A 188 0.55 2.15 -13.15
CA PHE A 188 -0.91 1.98 -13.28
C PHE A 188 -1.27 0.67 -14.00
N GLN A 189 -0.65 0.37 -15.15
CA GLN A 189 -0.91 -0.86 -15.90
C GLN A 189 -0.60 -2.10 -15.06
N GLN A 190 0.58 -2.15 -14.44
CA GLN A 190 0.98 -3.30 -13.61
C GLN A 190 0.12 -3.41 -12.34
N LEU A 191 -0.33 -2.29 -11.76
CA LEU A 191 -1.22 -2.28 -10.60
C LEU A 191 -2.62 -2.84 -10.94
N VAL A 192 -3.16 -2.45 -12.10
CA VAL A 192 -4.46 -2.94 -12.60
C VAL A 192 -4.40 -4.43 -12.97
N ASN A 193 -3.27 -4.88 -13.52
CA ASN A 193 -3.01 -6.26 -13.94
C ASN A 193 -2.54 -7.20 -12.81
N HIS A 194 -2.31 -6.66 -11.60
CA HIS A 194 -1.86 -7.41 -10.42
C HIS A 194 -0.45 -7.98 -10.51
N ASN A 195 0.41 -7.30 -11.27
CA ASN A 195 1.80 -7.67 -11.44
C ASN A 195 2.67 -6.87 -10.46
N ALA A 196 3.35 -7.58 -9.55
CA ALA A 196 4.37 -7.00 -8.67
C ALA A 196 5.73 -6.87 -9.37
N ILE A 197 5.99 -7.79 -10.30
CA ILE A 197 7.17 -7.82 -11.16
C ILE A 197 6.77 -7.60 -12.62
N PHE A 198 7.69 -7.05 -13.41
CA PHE A 198 7.51 -6.79 -14.83
C PHE A 198 8.85 -6.92 -15.57
N TYR A 199 8.79 -6.97 -16.89
CA TYR A 199 9.91 -7.32 -17.74
C TYR A 199 10.32 -6.16 -18.66
N GLU A 200 11.38 -6.39 -19.43
CA GLU A 200 11.88 -5.44 -20.42
C GLU A 200 10.83 -5.05 -21.47
N GLU A 201 9.93 -5.97 -21.82
CA GLU A 201 8.86 -5.73 -22.78
C GLU A 201 7.83 -4.72 -22.23
N ASP A 202 7.48 -4.84 -20.95
CA ASP A 202 6.56 -3.91 -20.28
C ASP A 202 7.14 -2.48 -20.22
N LEU A 203 8.46 -2.37 -19.98
CA LEU A 203 9.18 -1.09 -20.02
C LEU A 203 9.09 -0.47 -21.43
N LYS A 204 9.36 -1.27 -22.47
CA LYS A 204 9.32 -0.82 -23.88
C LYS A 204 7.92 -0.40 -24.30
N GLU A 205 6.87 -1.11 -23.87
CA GLU A 205 5.48 -0.73 -24.13
C GLU A 205 5.12 0.64 -23.52
N CYS A 206 5.74 0.98 -22.38
CA CYS A 206 5.64 2.29 -21.76
C CYS A 206 6.58 3.34 -22.36
N GLY A 207 7.38 3.00 -23.38
CA GLY A 207 8.35 3.89 -24.00
C GLY A 207 9.56 4.20 -23.10
N ILE A 208 9.88 3.30 -22.17
CA ILE A 208 11.03 3.39 -21.28
C ILE A 208 12.17 2.55 -21.85
N ASP A 209 13.32 3.17 -22.12
CA ASP A 209 14.51 2.38 -22.43
C ASP A 209 15.05 1.70 -21.16
N VAL A 210 15.51 0.47 -21.29
CA VAL A 210 16.05 -0.36 -20.20
C VAL A 210 17.19 0.36 -19.48
N THR A 211 18.02 1.07 -20.23
CA THR A 211 19.13 1.82 -19.66
C THR A 211 18.67 3.05 -18.86
N GLU A 212 17.50 3.60 -19.17
CA GLU A 212 16.87 4.71 -18.43
C GLU A 212 16.19 4.21 -17.15
N ALA A 213 15.60 3.02 -17.18
CA ALA A 213 14.95 2.41 -16.01
C ALA A 213 15.93 2.19 -14.84
N SER A 214 17.17 1.75 -15.14
CA SER A 214 18.22 1.55 -14.13
C SER A 214 18.64 2.83 -13.40
N VAL A 215 18.38 4.01 -13.97
CA VAL A 215 18.74 5.31 -13.38
C VAL A 215 17.83 5.66 -12.19
N TYR A 216 16.63 5.08 -12.11
CA TYR A 216 15.64 5.35 -11.07
C TYR A 216 15.59 4.26 -9.99
N SER A 217 16.76 3.77 -9.55
CA SER A 217 16.89 2.69 -8.55
C SER A 217 16.14 2.96 -7.24
N GLY A 218 15.88 4.23 -6.90
CA GLY A 218 15.09 4.63 -5.73
C GLY A 218 13.57 4.49 -5.89
N LEU A 219 13.07 4.25 -7.12
CA LEU A 219 11.65 4.05 -7.44
C LEU A 219 11.41 2.65 -8.01
N CYS A 220 12.27 2.19 -8.90
CA CYS A 220 12.20 0.89 -9.58
C CYS A 220 13.57 0.22 -9.55
N THR A 221 13.63 -1.07 -9.22
CA THR A 221 14.86 -1.85 -9.17
C THR A 221 14.80 -3.05 -10.11
N GLN A 222 15.95 -3.42 -10.67
CA GLN A 222 16.13 -4.71 -11.31
C GLN A 222 16.42 -5.75 -10.21
N ILE A 223 15.71 -6.87 -10.19
CA ILE A 223 15.85 -7.91 -9.16
C ILE A 223 16.72 -9.08 -9.66
N PHE A 224 16.43 -9.57 -10.88
CA PHE A 224 17.06 -10.77 -11.42
C PHE A 224 17.36 -10.68 -12.91
N ARG A 225 18.20 -11.61 -13.36
CA ARG A 225 18.45 -11.94 -14.75
C ARG A 225 18.03 -13.41 -14.92
N GLU A 226 16.86 -13.63 -15.50
CA GLU A 226 16.30 -14.95 -15.73
C GLU A 226 16.92 -15.55 -17.00
N GLU A 227 17.70 -16.63 -16.88
CA GLU A 227 18.37 -17.28 -18.01
C GLU A 227 17.52 -18.44 -18.54
N PHE A 228 16.88 -18.24 -19.70
CA PHE A 228 16.24 -19.31 -20.46
C PHE A 228 17.08 -19.61 -21.72
N GLY A 229 17.87 -20.68 -21.67
CA GLY A 229 18.67 -21.13 -22.81
C GLY A 229 19.66 -20.06 -23.30
N LEU A 230 19.45 -19.52 -24.51
CA LEU A 230 20.34 -18.51 -25.12
C LEU A 230 19.96 -17.05 -24.77
N HIS A 231 18.86 -16.82 -24.05
CA HIS A 231 18.32 -15.48 -23.78
C HIS A 231 18.24 -15.22 -22.27
N SER A 232 18.71 -14.06 -21.84
CA SER A 232 18.56 -13.62 -20.46
C SER A 232 17.50 -12.52 -20.39
N ARG A 233 16.40 -12.74 -19.65
CA ARG A 233 15.36 -11.74 -19.45
C ARG A 233 15.64 -10.98 -18.14
N LYS A 234 15.49 -9.66 -18.15
CA LYS A 234 15.66 -8.85 -16.93
C LYS A 234 14.32 -8.67 -16.26
N ILE A 235 14.29 -8.86 -14.93
CA ILE A 235 13.10 -8.71 -14.10
C ILE A 235 13.23 -7.43 -13.27
N TYR A 236 12.15 -6.65 -13.24
CA TYR A 236 12.03 -5.38 -12.55
C TYR A 236 10.85 -5.38 -11.58
N CYS A 237 10.93 -4.57 -10.55
CA CYS A 237 9.80 -4.21 -9.70
C CYS A 237 9.91 -2.77 -9.22
N PHE A 238 8.82 -2.23 -8.66
CA PHE A 238 8.91 -1.03 -7.85
C PHE A 238 9.47 -1.37 -6.47
N VAL A 239 10.26 -0.46 -5.89
CA VAL A 239 10.90 -0.67 -4.57
C VAL A 239 9.88 -1.02 -3.48
N HIS A 240 8.66 -0.50 -3.59
CA HIS A 240 7.55 -0.87 -2.74
C HIS A 240 6.21 -0.58 -3.42
N LEU A 241 5.17 -1.38 -3.12
CA LEU A 241 3.82 -1.22 -3.68
C LEU A 241 3.25 0.20 -3.49
N SER A 242 3.51 0.84 -2.35
CA SER A 242 3.05 2.22 -2.11
C SER A 242 3.66 3.25 -3.08
N ILE A 243 4.89 3.01 -3.57
CA ILE A 243 5.54 3.86 -4.56
C ILE A 243 4.86 3.65 -5.92
N GLN A 244 4.57 2.40 -6.28
CA GLN A 244 3.78 2.06 -7.46
C GLN A 244 2.38 2.70 -7.41
N GLU A 245 1.65 2.57 -6.31
CA GLU A 245 0.33 3.18 -6.13
C GLU A 245 0.37 4.71 -6.23
N HIS A 246 1.42 5.34 -5.69
CA HIS A 246 1.60 6.78 -5.79
C HIS A 246 1.85 7.25 -7.23
N LEU A 247 2.77 6.58 -7.94
CA LEU A 247 3.09 6.87 -9.34
C LEU A 247 1.89 6.63 -10.25
N ALA A 248 1.15 5.55 -10.02
CA ALA A 248 -0.10 5.25 -10.72
C ALA A 248 -1.14 6.36 -10.50
N ALA A 249 -1.37 6.78 -9.25
CA ALA A 249 -2.32 7.85 -8.93
C ALA A 249 -1.91 9.18 -9.56
N LEU A 250 -0.61 9.49 -9.58
CA LEU A 250 -0.07 10.68 -10.23
C LEU A 250 -0.35 10.65 -11.74
N TYR A 251 -0.10 9.52 -12.40
CA TYR A 251 -0.38 9.34 -13.82
C TYR A 251 -1.87 9.50 -14.14
N VAL A 252 -2.76 8.87 -13.35
CA VAL A 252 -4.21 8.98 -13.53
C VAL A 252 -4.67 10.44 -13.37
N HIS A 253 -4.22 11.11 -12.31
CA HIS A 253 -4.58 12.50 -12.06
C HIS A 253 -4.07 13.44 -13.16
N HIS A 254 -2.81 13.31 -13.56
CA HIS A 254 -2.20 14.14 -14.60
C HIS A 254 -2.88 13.92 -15.96
N THR A 255 -3.11 12.67 -16.35
CA THR A 255 -3.80 12.31 -17.60
C THR A 255 -5.22 12.88 -17.64
N PHE A 256 -5.96 12.76 -16.53
CA PHE A 256 -7.30 13.33 -16.45
C PHE A 256 -7.30 14.87 -16.55
N THR A 257 -6.41 15.53 -15.81
CA THR A 257 -6.41 17.01 -15.74
C THR A 257 -5.90 17.69 -17.01
N THR A 258 -4.98 17.05 -17.74
CA THR A 258 -4.37 17.58 -18.97
C THR A 258 -5.06 17.11 -20.25
N GLN A 259 -5.53 15.86 -20.30
CA GLN A 259 -6.11 15.25 -21.51
C GLN A 259 -7.62 15.01 -21.39
N ASN A 260 -8.24 15.23 -20.23
CA ASN A 260 -9.67 14.92 -19.97
C ASN A 260 -9.99 13.43 -20.21
N ILE A 261 -9.01 12.55 -19.97
CA ILE A 261 -9.14 11.10 -20.14
C ILE A 261 -9.25 10.43 -18.78
N ASN A 262 -10.33 9.67 -18.59
CA ASN A 262 -10.45 8.73 -17.48
C ASN A 262 -9.84 7.39 -17.89
N VAL A 263 -8.62 7.12 -17.45
CA VAL A 263 -7.88 5.90 -17.84
C VAL A 263 -8.55 4.60 -17.39
N PHE A 264 -9.48 4.65 -16.43
CA PHE A 264 -10.28 3.49 -16.07
C PHE A 264 -11.25 3.08 -17.19
N ASP A 265 -11.76 4.03 -17.97
CA ASP A 265 -12.67 3.77 -19.10
C ASP A 265 -11.93 3.07 -20.25
N GLN A 266 -10.67 3.43 -20.50
CA GLN A 266 -9.84 2.78 -21.53
C GLN A 266 -9.60 1.28 -21.27
N ILE A 267 -9.61 0.85 -20.00
CA ILE A 267 -9.46 -0.55 -19.63
C ILE A 267 -10.78 -1.32 -19.81
N THR A 268 -11.92 -0.67 -19.54
CA THR A 268 -13.24 -1.34 -19.57
C THR A 268 -13.88 -1.31 -20.96
N GLU A 269 -13.67 -0.23 -21.72
CA GLU A 269 -14.25 -0.01 -23.05
C GLU A 269 -13.23 0.68 -23.99
N PRO A 270 -12.30 -0.07 -24.60
CA PRO A 270 -11.22 0.48 -25.44
C PRO A 270 -11.70 1.20 -26.71
N SER A 271 -12.97 1.03 -27.08
CA SER A 271 -13.56 1.48 -28.34
C SER A 271 -14.41 2.76 -28.24
N GLN A 272 -14.53 3.38 -27.05
CA GLN A 272 -15.22 4.67 -26.94
C GLN A 272 -14.30 5.80 -27.45
N GLU A 273 -14.70 6.47 -28.52
CA GLU A 273 -14.05 7.71 -28.96
C GLU A 273 -14.10 8.76 -27.85
N ALA A 274 -13.00 9.49 -27.66
CA ALA A 274 -12.93 10.57 -26.68
C ALA A 274 -14.04 11.58 -26.97
N THR A 275 -15.02 11.67 -26.07
CA THR A 275 -16.08 12.68 -26.19
C THR A 275 -15.51 14.05 -25.86
N ASN A 276 -15.84 15.07 -26.66
CA ASN A 276 -15.39 16.46 -26.43
C ASN A 276 -16.02 17.12 -25.18
N THR A 277 -16.80 16.37 -24.40
CA THR A 277 -17.42 16.85 -23.16
C THR A 277 -16.46 16.73 -22.00
N GLN A 278 -16.30 17.83 -21.27
CA GLN A 278 -15.48 17.86 -20.06
C GLN A 278 -16.03 16.88 -19.02
N ILE A 279 -15.21 15.94 -18.57
CA ILE A 279 -15.60 14.94 -17.59
C ILE A 279 -15.47 15.59 -16.20
N PRO A 280 -16.50 15.56 -15.34
CA PRO A 280 -16.37 15.99 -13.96
C PRO A 280 -15.33 15.16 -13.20
N ILE A 281 -14.47 15.81 -12.43
CA ILE A 281 -13.50 15.11 -11.55
C ILE A 281 -14.18 14.12 -10.58
N PHE A 282 -15.43 14.42 -10.21
CA PHE A 282 -16.26 13.53 -9.40
C PHE A 282 -16.44 12.16 -10.05
N ASP A 283 -16.58 12.08 -11.37
CA ASP A 283 -16.82 10.81 -12.08
C ASP A 283 -15.57 9.92 -12.03
N LEU A 284 -14.37 10.53 -12.15
CA LEU A 284 -13.09 9.85 -11.92
C LEU A 284 -13.00 9.31 -10.48
N HIS A 285 -13.32 10.15 -9.50
CA HIS A 285 -13.27 9.77 -8.09
C HIS A 285 -14.28 8.67 -7.76
N GLN A 286 -15.49 8.78 -8.28
CA GLN A 286 -16.55 7.79 -8.12
C GLN A 286 -16.07 6.44 -8.64
N LYS A 287 -15.56 6.40 -9.88
CA LYS A 287 -15.05 5.16 -10.48
C LYS A 287 -13.88 4.58 -9.69
N ALA A 288 -12.93 5.40 -9.24
CA ALA A 288 -11.82 4.94 -8.40
C ALA A 288 -12.26 4.36 -7.05
N VAL A 289 -13.26 4.97 -6.40
CA VAL A 289 -13.86 4.45 -5.16
C VAL A 289 -14.52 3.09 -5.42
N ASP A 290 -15.31 2.99 -6.49
CA ASP A 290 -16.04 1.75 -6.83
C ASP A 290 -15.09 0.61 -7.20
N GLU A 291 -14.03 0.88 -7.95
CA GLU A 291 -12.97 -0.08 -8.30
C GLU A 291 -12.24 -0.61 -7.07
N THR A 292 -11.95 0.28 -6.12
CA THR A 292 -11.35 -0.08 -4.83
C THR A 292 -12.29 -0.98 -4.02
N LEU A 293 -13.61 -0.75 -4.07
CA LEU A 293 -14.61 -1.52 -3.33
C LEU A 293 -14.98 -2.86 -3.96
N HIS A 294 -15.12 -2.96 -5.28
CA HIS A 294 -15.58 -4.18 -5.96
C HIS A 294 -14.58 -5.33 -5.89
N ASN A 295 -13.29 -5.05 -6.02
CA ASN A 295 -12.32 -6.11 -6.24
C ASN A 295 -11.74 -6.67 -4.95
N ARG A 296 -12.11 -7.91 -4.57
CA ARG A 296 -11.69 -8.55 -3.31
C ARG A 296 -10.16 -8.62 -3.14
N ASN A 297 -9.40 -8.67 -4.23
CA ASN A 297 -7.94 -8.85 -4.21
C ASN A 297 -7.16 -7.57 -4.57
N ARG A 298 -7.84 -6.43 -4.76
CA ARG A 298 -7.21 -5.16 -5.16
C ARG A 298 -6.80 -4.32 -3.95
N HIS A 299 -5.51 -4.31 -3.63
CA HIS A 299 -4.91 -3.33 -2.72
C HIS A 299 -4.76 -1.97 -3.44
N LEU A 300 -5.87 -1.29 -3.71
CA LEU A 300 -5.90 0.08 -4.28
C LEU A 300 -6.11 1.16 -3.20
N GLY A 301 -5.93 0.80 -1.93
CA GLY A 301 -6.22 1.68 -0.80
C GLY A 301 -5.35 2.94 -0.78
N LEU A 302 -4.04 2.81 -1.00
CA LEU A 302 -3.15 3.97 -1.05
C LEU A 302 -3.28 4.68 -2.38
N PHE A 303 -3.45 3.95 -3.48
CA PHE A 303 -3.76 4.54 -4.79
C PHE A 303 -4.93 5.53 -4.70
N LEU A 304 -6.06 5.11 -4.11
CA LEU A 304 -7.24 5.97 -3.96
C LEU A 304 -6.94 7.20 -3.09
N ARG A 305 -6.23 7.01 -1.96
CA ARG A 305 -5.82 8.13 -1.08
C ARG A 305 -4.94 9.13 -1.82
N PHE A 306 -3.97 8.65 -2.59
CA PHE A 306 -3.10 9.50 -3.40
C PHE A 306 -3.89 10.26 -4.47
N LEU A 307 -4.75 9.56 -5.22
CA LEU A 307 -5.55 10.15 -6.28
C LEU A 307 -6.44 11.29 -5.76
N LEU A 308 -7.16 11.04 -4.68
CA LEU A 308 -7.99 12.04 -4.00
C LEU A 308 -7.15 13.19 -3.43
N GLY A 309 -5.99 12.86 -2.86
CA GLY A 309 -5.04 13.85 -2.37
C GLY A 309 -4.55 14.78 -3.47
N PHE A 310 -4.21 14.28 -4.65
CA PHE A 310 -3.77 15.11 -5.78
C PHE A 310 -4.83 16.09 -6.25
N SER A 311 -6.12 15.79 -6.04
CA SER A 311 -7.22 16.72 -6.34
C SER A 311 -7.30 17.91 -5.37
N LEU A 312 -6.51 17.95 -4.29
CA LEU A 312 -6.38 19.09 -3.39
C LEU A 312 -5.35 20.11 -3.91
N GLU A 313 -5.69 21.39 -3.85
CA GLU A 313 -4.86 22.51 -4.34
C GLU A 313 -3.43 22.53 -3.76
N SER A 314 -3.28 22.18 -2.48
CA SER A 314 -1.97 22.11 -1.81
C SER A 314 -1.03 21.08 -2.44
N ASN A 315 -1.58 19.96 -2.94
CA ASN A 315 -0.82 18.92 -3.63
C ASN A 315 -0.60 19.26 -5.11
N GLN A 316 -1.53 19.94 -5.76
CA GLN A 316 -1.36 20.39 -7.16
C GLN A 316 -0.20 21.38 -7.29
N THR A 317 -0.03 22.27 -6.31
CA THR A 317 1.12 23.19 -6.28
C THR A 317 2.45 22.45 -6.22
N LEU A 318 2.51 21.37 -5.45
CA LEU A 318 3.69 20.52 -5.35
C LEU A 318 3.92 19.70 -6.64
N LEU A 319 2.85 19.21 -7.27
CA LEU A 319 2.93 18.50 -8.55
C LEU A 319 3.54 19.37 -9.66
N LYS A 320 3.30 20.68 -9.68
CA LYS A 320 3.93 21.60 -10.65
C LYS A 320 5.45 21.62 -10.58
N VAL A 321 6.03 21.29 -9.43
CA VAL A 321 7.49 21.16 -9.29
C VAL A 321 8.02 19.95 -10.06
N LEU A 322 7.20 18.89 -10.18
CA LEU A 322 7.53 17.67 -10.92
C LEU A 322 7.12 17.74 -12.40
N LEU A 323 5.95 18.32 -12.67
CA LEU A 323 5.26 18.29 -13.94
C LEU A 323 4.87 19.73 -14.34
N SER A 324 5.75 20.37 -15.10
CA SER A 324 5.69 21.81 -15.41
C SER A 324 4.41 22.23 -16.16
N GLN A 325 3.78 21.31 -16.89
CA GLN A 325 2.57 21.57 -17.67
C GLN A 325 1.25 21.38 -16.90
N THR A 326 1.30 21.09 -15.60
CA THR A 326 0.09 20.83 -14.81
C THR A 326 -0.59 22.15 -14.41
N GLU A 327 -1.76 22.45 -14.97
CA GLU A 327 -2.60 23.54 -14.50
C GLU A 327 -3.25 23.20 -13.15
N SER A 328 -3.22 24.15 -12.22
CA SER A 328 -3.95 23.99 -10.95
C SER A 328 -5.42 24.28 -11.20
N LYS A 329 -6.29 23.32 -10.87
CA LYS A 329 -7.74 23.43 -11.01
C LYS A 329 -8.38 23.25 -9.64
N TYR A 330 -9.19 24.23 -9.25
CA TYR A 330 -10.04 24.06 -8.07
C TYR A 330 -11.09 22.99 -8.37
N HIS A 331 -11.14 21.98 -7.50
CA HIS A 331 -12.12 20.91 -7.56
C HIS A 331 -13.02 21.00 -6.34
N ASN A 332 -14.33 21.15 -6.52
CA ASN A 332 -15.26 20.97 -5.41
C ASN A 332 -15.37 19.46 -5.09
N LEU A 333 -14.83 19.07 -3.94
CA LEU A 333 -14.78 17.67 -3.51
C LEU A 333 -15.97 17.27 -2.61
N GLU A 334 -16.93 18.15 -2.32
CA GLU A 334 -18.08 17.86 -1.46
C GLU A 334 -18.86 16.63 -1.93
N LYS A 335 -19.13 16.54 -3.25
CA LYS A 335 -19.79 15.36 -3.84
C LYS A 335 -18.98 14.08 -3.64
N THR A 336 -17.65 14.17 -3.72
CA THR A 336 -16.74 13.03 -3.50
C THR A 336 -16.80 12.59 -2.04
N VAL A 337 -16.74 13.54 -1.10
CA VAL A 337 -16.86 13.30 0.35
C VAL A 337 -18.17 12.63 0.69
N GLU A 338 -19.29 13.14 0.18
CA GLU A 338 -20.62 12.58 0.43
C GLU A 338 -20.76 11.17 -0.15
N TYR A 339 -20.22 10.93 -1.35
CA TYR A 339 -20.20 9.61 -1.95
C TYR A 339 -19.40 8.60 -1.11
N ILE A 340 -18.24 8.99 -0.60
CA ILE A 340 -17.43 8.13 0.27
C ILE A 340 -18.18 7.81 1.57
N LYS A 341 -18.84 8.79 2.20
CA LYS A 341 -19.67 8.57 3.40
C LYS A 341 -20.79 7.57 3.13
N LYS A 342 -21.49 7.72 2.00
CA LYS A 342 -22.51 6.78 1.55
C LYS A 342 -21.95 5.36 1.38
N LYS A 343 -20.79 5.21 0.75
CA LYS A 343 -20.14 3.89 0.57
C LYS A 343 -19.72 3.23 1.88
N ILE A 344 -19.28 4.01 2.86
CA ILE A 344 -18.99 3.49 4.21
C ILE A 344 -20.28 2.96 4.86
N GLU A 345 -21.40 3.66 4.70
CA GLU A 345 -22.68 3.23 5.24
C GLU A 345 -23.21 1.94 4.60
N GLU A 346 -23.00 1.77 3.29
CA GLU A 346 -23.37 0.57 2.52
C GLU A 346 -22.49 -0.66 2.87
N HIS A 347 -21.24 -0.46 3.32
CA HIS A 347 -20.25 -1.53 3.53
C HIS A 347 -19.52 -1.50 4.90
N PRO A 348 -20.25 -1.59 6.04
CA PRO A 348 -19.70 -1.30 7.37
C PRO A 348 -18.70 -2.32 7.95
N THR A 349 -18.46 -3.45 7.30
CA THR A 349 -17.68 -4.58 7.86
C THR A 349 -16.48 -5.02 7.02
N SER A 350 -16.15 -4.30 5.94
CA SER A 350 -15.02 -4.64 5.06
C SER A 350 -13.76 -3.88 5.48
N GLU A 351 -12.58 -4.50 5.51
CA GLU A 351 -11.29 -3.79 5.73
C GLU A 351 -11.13 -2.54 4.85
N LYS A 352 -11.79 -2.55 3.69
CA LYS A 352 -11.85 -1.42 2.75
C LYS A 352 -12.45 -0.14 3.31
N PHE A 353 -13.37 -0.21 4.28
CA PHE A 353 -13.96 0.99 4.87
C PHE A 353 -12.94 1.80 5.68
N ILE A 354 -11.90 1.16 6.23
CA ILE A 354 -10.80 1.83 6.94
C ILE A 354 -10.06 2.77 5.98
N ASN A 355 -9.77 2.28 4.76
CA ASN A 355 -9.17 3.09 3.72
C ASN A 355 -10.06 4.29 3.33
N LEU A 356 -11.38 4.11 3.26
CA LEU A 356 -12.31 5.21 2.99
C LEU A 356 -12.31 6.27 4.09
N PHE A 357 -12.20 5.90 5.37
CA PHE A 357 -12.02 6.89 6.45
C PHE A 357 -10.68 7.62 6.34
N HIS A 358 -9.61 6.93 5.94
CA HIS A 358 -8.35 7.60 5.65
C HIS A 358 -8.49 8.58 4.48
N CYS A 359 -9.22 8.23 3.42
CA CYS A 359 -9.53 9.16 2.32
C CYS A 359 -10.27 10.41 2.83
N LEU A 360 -11.30 10.25 3.67
CA LEU A 360 -12.00 11.39 4.28
C LEU A 360 -11.04 12.29 5.08
N SER A 361 -10.17 11.69 5.90
CA SER A 361 -9.17 12.43 6.67
C SER A 361 -8.17 13.16 5.78
N ASP A 362 -7.71 12.53 4.70
CA ASP A 362 -6.76 13.14 3.76
C ASP A 362 -7.42 14.27 2.96
N LEU A 363 -8.75 14.21 2.73
CA LEU A 363 -9.58 15.28 2.16
C LEU A 363 -9.96 16.39 3.16
N GLY A 364 -9.54 16.28 4.42
CA GLY A 364 -9.83 17.26 5.47
C GLY A 364 -11.20 17.09 6.15
N ASP A 365 -11.96 16.02 5.87
CA ASP A 365 -13.19 15.70 6.60
C ASP A 365 -12.89 14.79 7.80
N SER A 366 -12.57 15.40 8.94
CA SER A 366 -12.39 14.73 10.23
C SER A 366 -13.65 14.76 11.12
N SER A 367 -14.73 15.38 10.66
CA SER A 367 -15.91 15.73 11.46
C SER A 367 -16.50 14.54 12.24
N LEU A 368 -16.66 13.41 11.55
CA LEU A 368 -17.24 12.20 12.10
C LEU A 368 -16.29 11.51 13.09
N VAL A 369 -14.98 11.51 12.80
CA VAL A 369 -13.94 10.94 13.66
C VAL A 369 -13.83 11.74 14.95
N GLU A 370 -13.81 13.08 14.86
CA GLU A 370 -13.77 13.98 16.02
C GLU A 370 -15.01 13.83 16.91
N GLN A 371 -16.20 13.72 16.31
CA GLN A 371 -17.44 13.47 17.04
C GLN A 371 -17.35 12.17 17.84
N ILE A 372 -16.89 11.09 17.22
CA ILE A 372 -16.75 9.79 17.89
C ILE A 372 -15.68 9.82 18.98
N GLN A 373 -14.53 10.45 18.73
CA GLN A 373 -13.49 10.62 19.75
C GLN A 373 -14.02 11.36 20.97
N ARG A 374 -14.84 12.40 20.79
CA ARG A 374 -15.51 13.09 21.91
C ARG A 374 -16.42 12.14 22.70
N TYR A 375 -17.22 11.32 22.03
CA TYR A 375 -18.07 10.35 22.73
C TYR A 375 -17.28 9.28 23.50
N LEU A 376 -16.16 8.81 22.93
CA LEU A 376 -15.28 7.85 23.60
C LEU A 376 -14.62 8.48 24.84
N ASN A 377 -14.09 9.69 24.73
CA ASN A 377 -13.46 10.42 25.83
C ASN A 377 -14.44 10.70 26.98
N GLN A 378 -15.71 10.97 26.65
CA GLN A 378 -16.77 11.21 27.63
C GLN A 378 -17.41 9.92 28.17
N ARG A 379 -16.97 8.74 27.71
CA ARG A 379 -17.61 7.44 28.00
C ARG A 379 -19.13 7.46 27.72
N ALA A 380 -19.55 8.25 26.74
CA ALA A 380 -20.94 8.48 26.39
C ALA A 380 -21.45 7.54 25.28
N LEU A 381 -20.59 6.64 24.79
CA LEU A 381 -20.94 5.79 23.65
C LEU A 381 -22.13 4.85 23.94
N THR A 382 -22.26 4.37 25.18
CA THR A 382 -23.35 3.48 25.59
C THR A 382 -24.70 4.17 25.72
N THR A 383 -24.73 5.50 25.82
CA THR A 383 -25.96 6.30 25.92
C THR A 383 -26.32 6.97 24.61
N ALA A 384 -25.40 7.05 23.65
CA ALA A 384 -25.63 7.61 22.33
C ALA A 384 -26.31 6.61 21.38
N LYS A 385 -27.37 7.04 20.69
CA LYS A 385 -27.98 6.27 19.59
C LYS A 385 -27.23 6.58 18.30
N LEU A 386 -26.20 5.78 18.00
CA LEU A 386 -25.34 5.97 16.83
C LEU A 386 -25.96 5.41 15.54
N THR A 387 -25.74 6.11 14.42
CA THR A 387 -26.06 5.64 13.06
C THR A 387 -25.10 4.53 12.61
N PRO A 388 -25.41 3.77 11.53
CA PRO A 388 -24.48 2.79 10.97
C PRO A 388 -23.12 3.39 10.57
N LEU A 389 -23.12 4.59 9.98
CA LEU A 389 -21.92 5.34 9.63
C LEU A 389 -21.10 5.72 10.88
N GLN A 390 -21.75 6.20 11.94
CA GLN A 390 -21.10 6.52 13.22
C GLN A 390 -20.50 5.29 13.89
N TRP A 391 -21.15 4.13 13.83
CA TRP A 391 -20.55 2.89 14.33
C TRP A 391 -19.32 2.48 13.53
N SER A 392 -19.32 2.67 12.22
CA SER A 392 -18.13 2.42 11.39
C SER A 392 -16.97 3.34 11.79
N ALA A 393 -17.27 4.59 12.15
CA ALA A 393 -16.29 5.52 12.70
C ALA A 393 -15.77 5.10 14.09
N VAL A 394 -16.60 4.49 14.94
CA VAL A 394 -16.15 3.87 16.20
C VAL A 394 -15.13 2.79 15.93
N VAL A 395 -15.43 1.87 15.03
CA VAL A 395 -14.50 0.79 14.65
C VAL A 395 -13.20 1.38 14.12
N PHE A 396 -13.28 2.36 13.21
CA PHE A 396 -12.12 3.06 12.68
C PHE A 396 -11.24 3.68 13.77
N VAL A 397 -11.84 4.45 14.70
CA VAL A 397 -11.09 5.12 15.79
C VAL A 397 -10.38 4.10 16.68
N LEU A 398 -11.03 2.97 16.97
CA LEU A 398 -10.45 1.91 17.80
C LEU A 398 -9.30 1.19 17.09
N LEU A 399 -9.47 0.84 15.81
CA LEU A 399 -8.45 0.19 15.00
C LEU A 399 -7.24 1.08 14.70
N THR A 400 -7.45 2.40 14.69
CA THR A 400 -6.40 3.41 14.48
C THR A 400 -5.88 4.01 15.78
N SER A 401 -6.14 3.36 16.91
CA SER A 401 -5.57 3.75 18.20
C SER A 401 -4.10 3.29 18.31
N GLU A 402 -3.30 4.04 19.04
CA GLU A 402 -1.84 3.80 19.13
C GLU A 402 -1.50 2.49 19.87
N ASN A 403 -2.42 1.96 20.69
CA ASN A 403 -2.21 0.76 21.47
C ASN A 403 -3.39 -0.22 21.32
N LEU A 404 -3.11 -1.38 20.72
CA LEU A 404 -4.06 -2.49 20.50
C LEU A 404 -3.79 -3.69 21.45
N ASP A 405 -3.36 -3.45 22.70
CA ASP A 405 -3.02 -4.52 23.65
C ASP A 405 -4.26 -5.12 24.34
N VAL A 406 -5.12 -4.27 24.93
CA VAL A 406 -6.29 -4.70 25.70
C VAL A 406 -7.53 -3.94 25.24
N PHE A 407 -8.55 -4.68 24.78
CA PHE A 407 -9.85 -4.12 24.43
C PHE A 407 -10.87 -4.37 25.54
N GLU A 408 -11.36 -3.30 26.16
CA GLU A 408 -12.38 -3.34 27.22
C GLU A 408 -13.79 -3.38 26.60
N LEU A 409 -14.30 -4.58 26.29
CA LEU A 409 -15.55 -4.78 25.55
C LEU A 409 -16.77 -4.28 26.33
N LYS A 410 -16.73 -4.43 27.66
CA LYS A 410 -17.81 -3.99 28.55
C LYS A 410 -18.10 -2.49 28.45
N ALA A 411 -17.12 -1.68 28.06
CA ALA A 411 -17.31 -0.24 27.86
C ALA A 411 -18.27 0.09 26.71
N TYR A 412 -18.60 -0.88 25.84
CA TYR A 412 -19.41 -0.69 24.64
C TYR A 412 -20.75 -1.44 24.67
N ALA A 413 -20.79 -2.63 25.30
CA ALA A 413 -21.90 -3.56 25.16
C ALA A 413 -22.79 -3.70 26.43
N TRP A 414 -22.38 -3.15 27.58
CA TRP A 414 -22.93 -3.55 28.90
C TRP A 414 -24.32 -2.98 29.28
N LYS A 415 -24.79 -1.89 28.65
CA LYS A 415 -26.04 -1.18 29.05
C LYS A 415 -27.18 -1.22 28.02
N THR A 416 -27.17 -2.19 27.10
CA THR A 416 -28.15 -2.24 26.00
C THR A 416 -29.06 -3.47 26.08
N SER A 417 -30.20 -3.43 25.38
CA SER A 417 -31.06 -4.62 25.23
C SER A 417 -30.31 -5.76 24.54
N CYS A 418 -30.70 -7.01 24.76
CA CYS A 418 -30.03 -8.19 24.19
C CYS A 418 -29.87 -8.10 22.66
N ALA A 419 -30.89 -7.60 21.95
CA ALA A 419 -30.85 -7.40 20.49
C ALA A 419 -29.87 -6.30 20.05
N GLN A 420 -29.74 -5.21 20.83
CA GLN A 420 -28.76 -4.15 20.55
C GLN A 420 -27.34 -4.62 20.85
N MET A 421 -27.15 -5.37 21.94
CA MET A 421 -25.87 -5.96 22.31
C MET A 421 -25.30 -6.81 21.17
N VAL A 422 -26.09 -7.74 20.63
CA VAL A 422 -25.67 -8.58 19.49
C VAL A 422 -25.26 -7.72 18.29
N ARG A 423 -26.03 -6.68 17.94
CA ARG A 423 -25.70 -5.77 16.83
C ARG A 423 -24.39 -5.00 17.06
N VAL A 424 -24.14 -4.54 18.28
CA VAL A 424 -22.90 -3.84 18.65
C VAL A 424 -21.71 -4.80 18.58
N LEU A 425 -21.85 -6.00 19.14
CA LEU A 425 -20.80 -7.02 19.11
C LEU A 425 -20.42 -7.39 17.68
N LEU A 426 -21.39 -7.61 16.80
CA LEU A 426 -21.15 -7.91 15.38
C LEU A 426 -20.36 -6.80 14.67
N ARG A 427 -20.62 -5.53 15.01
CA ARG A 427 -19.87 -4.38 14.47
C ARG A 427 -18.46 -4.28 15.03
N LEU A 428 -18.24 -4.71 16.27
CA LEU A 428 -16.94 -4.67 16.94
C LEU A 428 -16.06 -5.90 16.65
N VAL A 429 -16.53 -6.91 15.92
CA VAL A 429 -15.74 -8.09 15.54
C VAL A 429 -14.35 -7.73 14.97
N PRO A 430 -14.20 -6.76 14.04
CA PRO A 430 -12.89 -6.37 13.55
C PRO A 430 -11.96 -5.86 14.65
N VAL A 431 -12.50 -5.09 15.61
CA VAL A 431 -11.74 -4.58 16.76
C VAL A 431 -11.29 -5.73 17.66
N ILE A 432 -12.22 -6.63 17.99
CA ILE A 432 -11.95 -7.80 18.84
C ILE A 432 -10.83 -8.67 18.23
N LYS A 433 -10.80 -8.83 16.91
CA LYS A 433 -9.75 -9.59 16.20
C LYS A 433 -8.40 -8.88 16.17
N ALA A 434 -8.39 -7.55 16.10
CA ALA A 434 -7.16 -6.77 15.99
C ALA A 434 -6.39 -6.67 17.32
N TYR A 435 -7.10 -6.61 18.45
CA TYR A 435 -6.50 -6.48 19.77
C TYR A 435 -5.87 -7.79 20.27
N LYS A 436 -4.76 -7.70 21.01
CA LYS A 436 -4.06 -8.87 21.57
C LYS A 436 -4.89 -9.61 22.63
N SER A 437 -5.72 -8.89 23.38
CA SER A 437 -6.58 -9.45 24.42
C SER A 437 -7.87 -8.63 24.58
N VAL A 438 -8.95 -9.29 25.03
CA VAL A 438 -10.27 -8.69 25.20
C VAL A 438 -10.78 -8.99 26.61
N ARG A 439 -11.35 -7.99 27.29
CA ARG A 439 -11.83 -8.07 28.69
C ARG A 439 -13.31 -7.68 28.84
#